data_AF-W1VF74-F1
#
_entry.id   AF-W1VF74-F1
#
_cell.length_a   1.000
_cell.length_b   1.000
_cell.length_c   1.000
_cell.angle_alpha   90.00
_cell.angle_beta   90.00
_cell.angle_gamma   90.00
#
_symmetry.space_group_name_H-M   'P 1'
#
loop_
_entity.id
_entity.type
_entity.pdbx_description
1 polymer ?
#
loop_
_entity_poly.entity_id
_entity_poly.type
_entity_poly.pdbx_seq_one_letter_code
_entity_poly.pdbx_strand_id
1 'polypeptide(L)'
;VYGLITAASYISSGIYKKVLVVGAEILSRRVNWNDRGTCILFGDGAGAAVVSEVPEGYGIKGIDMGADGTGGPALCIPAGGTAVVANDQRVEEGLTFIHMDGPEVYKFAVKTMGRTVLKSLERAGMELNELDYFIPHQANIRIID
;
A
#
# COMPACT_ATOMS: atom_id res chain seq x y z
N VAL A 1 3.94 -1.80 -4.26
CA VAL A 1 4.66 -3.08 -4.00
C VAL A 1 4.21 -4.21 -4.92
N TYR A 2 2.94 -4.64 -4.87
CA TYR A 2 2.44 -5.73 -5.75
C TYR A 2 2.75 -5.52 -7.24
N GLY A 3 2.45 -4.34 -7.80
CA GLY A 3 2.77 -4.03 -9.19
C GLY A 3 4.26 -4.12 -9.54
N LEU A 4 5.16 -3.78 -8.60
CA LEU A 4 6.61 -3.88 -8.79
C LEU A 4 7.05 -5.35 -8.85
N ILE A 5 6.47 -6.21 -8.00
CA ILE A 5 6.79 -7.63 -7.96
C ILE A 5 6.28 -8.33 -9.22
N THR A 6 5.05 -8.02 -9.65
CA THR A 6 4.51 -8.52 -10.93
C THR A 6 5.39 -8.09 -12.11
N ALA A 7 5.81 -6.82 -12.15
CA ALA A 7 6.73 -6.33 -13.16
C ALA A 7 8.07 -7.08 -13.14
N ALA A 8 8.64 -7.30 -11.96
CA ALA A 8 9.88 -8.07 -11.81
C ALA A 8 9.71 -9.51 -12.33
N SER A 9 8.61 -10.19 -12.04
CA SER A 9 8.30 -11.53 -12.58
C SER A 9 8.19 -11.55 -14.10
N TYR A 10 7.66 -10.49 -14.72
CA TYR A 10 7.61 -10.39 -16.17
C TYR A 10 8.97 -10.16 -16.82
N ILE A 11 9.82 -9.35 -16.18
CA ILE A 11 11.20 -9.14 -16.62
C ILE A 11 11.99 -10.44 -16.49
N SER A 12 11.94 -11.09 -15.32
CA SER A 12 12.73 -12.31 -15.06
C SER A 12 12.26 -13.54 -15.83
N SER A 13 11.01 -13.58 -16.28
CA SER A 13 10.52 -14.62 -17.20
C SER A 13 10.86 -14.34 -18.67
N GLY A 14 11.42 -13.17 -19.00
CA GLY A 14 11.77 -12.79 -20.37
C GLY A 14 10.57 -12.39 -21.24
N ILE A 15 9.36 -12.31 -20.69
CA ILE A 15 8.14 -11.91 -21.44
C ILE A 15 8.25 -10.45 -21.88
N TYR A 16 8.76 -9.58 -21.00
CA TYR A 16 8.97 -8.16 -21.29
C TYR A 16 10.41 -7.77 -20.96
N LYS A 17 10.93 -6.76 -21.67
CA LYS A 17 12.28 -6.19 -21.43
C LYS A 17 12.26 -4.98 -20.50
N LYS A 18 11.15 -4.23 -20.54
CA LYS A 18 10.93 -3.02 -19.75
C LYS A 18 9.44 -2.95 -19.39
N VAL A 19 9.14 -2.66 -18.13
CA VAL A 19 7.78 -2.49 -17.63
C VAL A 19 7.69 -1.15 -16.89
N LEU A 20 6.74 -0.30 -17.26
CA LEU A 20 6.41 0.91 -16.51
C LEU A 20 5.35 0.56 -15.46
N VAL A 21 5.67 0.79 -14.19
CA VAL A 21 4.72 0.67 -13.07
C VAL A 21 4.33 2.07 -12.64
N VAL A 22 3.02 2.35 -12.59
CA VAL A 22 2.45 3.63 -12.14
C VAL A 22 1.49 3.36 -10.99
N GLY A 23 1.66 4.09 -9.89
CA GLY A 23 0.68 4.19 -8.81
C GLY A 23 0.23 5.64 -8.71
N ALA A 24 -1.08 5.88 -8.69
CA ALA A 24 -1.63 7.22 -8.66
C ALA A 24 -3.00 7.24 -7.99
N GLU A 25 -3.17 8.14 -7.04
CA GLU A 25 -4.37 8.25 -6.22
C GLU A 25 -4.78 9.72 -6.07
N ILE A 26 -6.09 9.97 -6.11
CA ILE A 26 -6.69 11.29 -5.86
C ILE A 26 -7.70 11.13 -4.71
N LEU A 27 -7.19 10.95 -3.49
CA LEU A 27 -8.02 10.65 -2.32
C LEU A 27 -8.65 11.91 -1.72
N SER A 28 -8.19 13.12 -2.09
CA SER A 28 -8.82 14.39 -1.69
C SER A 28 -10.30 14.49 -2.09
N ARG A 29 -10.73 13.72 -3.09
CA ARG A 29 -12.13 13.62 -3.55
C ARG A 29 -12.97 12.61 -2.78
N ARG A 30 -12.34 11.81 -1.91
CA ARG A 30 -12.97 10.73 -1.15
C ARG A 30 -12.86 10.93 0.36
N VAL A 31 -12.28 12.03 0.82
CA VAL A 31 -12.30 12.40 2.24
C VAL A 31 -13.59 13.13 2.60
N ASN A 32 -14.06 12.90 3.83
CA ASN A 32 -15.12 13.72 4.42
C ASN A 32 -14.46 14.89 5.16
N TRP A 33 -14.65 16.13 4.67
CA TRP A 33 -14.06 17.32 5.26
C TRP A 33 -14.57 17.65 6.67
N ASN A 34 -15.70 17.07 7.07
CA ASN A 34 -16.21 17.18 8.44
C ASN A 34 -15.59 16.14 9.39
N ASP A 35 -14.90 15.12 8.87
CA ASP A 35 -14.19 14.11 9.65
C ASP A 35 -12.70 14.42 9.72
N ARG A 36 -12.28 15.01 10.83
CA ARG A 36 -10.87 15.31 11.11
C ARG A 36 -9.99 14.06 11.17
N GLY A 37 -10.55 12.89 11.48
CA GLY A 37 -9.81 11.64 11.57
C GLY A 37 -9.24 11.17 10.24
N THR A 38 -9.86 11.56 9.12
CA THR A 38 -9.45 11.17 7.77
C THR A 38 -8.96 12.35 6.92
N CYS A 39 -9.57 13.53 7.02
CA CYS A 39 -9.28 14.65 6.11
C CYS A 39 -7.87 15.25 6.23
N ILE A 40 -7.16 14.98 7.33
CA ILE A 40 -5.77 15.44 7.54
C ILE A 40 -4.72 14.41 7.09
N LEU A 41 -5.13 13.20 6.70
CA LEU A 41 -4.23 12.08 6.42
C LEU A 41 -4.11 11.79 4.92
N PHE A 42 -5.21 11.86 4.20
CA PHE A 42 -5.25 11.48 2.79
C PHE A 42 -5.01 12.68 1.87
N GLY A 43 -4.25 12.44 0.81
CA GLY A 43 -3.94 13.44 -0.20
C GLY A 43 -3.88 12.83 -1.59
N ASP A 44 -3.39 13.64 -2.53
CA ASP A 44 -3.26 13.25 -3.93
C ASP A 44 -1.79 13.05 -4.27
N GLY A 45 -1.47 12.03 -5.04
CA GLY A 45 -0.10 11.71 -5.38
C GLY A 45 0.02 10.71 -6.51
N ALA A 46 1.16 10.74 -7.19
CA ALA A 46 1.51 9.76 -8.19
C ALA A 46 3.01 9.45 -8.13
N GLY A 47 3.37 8.22 -8.44
CA GLY A 47 4.73 7.76 -8.56
C GLY A 47 4.85 6.73 -9.68
N ALA A 48 6.03 6.65 -10.28
CA ALA A 48 6.29 5.70 -11.34
C ALA A 48 7.72 5.15 -11.28
N ALA A 49 7.90 3.92 -11.73
CA ALA A 49 9.19 3.27 -11.87
C ALA A 49 9.23 2.47 -13.18
N VAL A 50 10.35 2.57 -13.90
CA VAL A 50 10.64 1.67 -15.02
C VAL A 50 11.48 0.52 -14.49
N VAL A 51 10.98 -0.70 -14.68
CA VAL A 51 11.63 -1.94 -14.25
C VAL A 51 12.21 -2.62 -15.47
N SER A 52 13.48 -3.00 -15.39
CA SER A 52 14.18 -3.75 -16.44
C SER A 52 15.17 -4.72 -15.81
N GLU A 53 15.78 -5.55 -16.66
CA GLU A 53 16.89 -6.41 -16.27
C GLU A 53 18.05 -5.60 -15.68
N VAL A 54 18.75 -6.21 -14.72
CA VAL A 54 19.93 -5.65 -14.05
C VAL A 54 21.03 -6.73 -14.01
N PRO A 55 22.31 -6.35 -13.83
CA PRO A 55 23.38 -7.32 -13.68
C PRO A 55 23.16 -8.27 -12.50
N GLU A 56 23.82 -9.42 -12.55
CA GLU A 56 23.82 -10.39 -11.45
C GLU A 56 24.26 -9.72 -10.13
N GLY A 57 23.63 -10.12 -9.03
CA GLY A 57 23.87 -9.54 -7.72
C GLY A 57 22.98 -8.33 -7.38
N TYR A 58 22.25 -7.76 -8.35
CA TYR A 58 21.28 -6.66 -8.14
C TYR A 58 19.83 -7.13 -8.24
N GLY A 59 18.88 -6.22 -7.98
CA GLY A 59 17.44 -6.46 -8.13
C GLY A 59 16.75 -6.82 -6.82
N ILE A 60 15.59 -7.47 -6.92
CA ILE A 60 14.78 -7.86 -5.75
C ILE A 60 15.37 -9.13 -5.13
N LYS A 61 15.90 -9.03 -3.91
CA LYS A 61 16.57 -10.13 -3.19
C LYS A 61 15.63 -10.97 -2.34
N GLY A 62 14.59 -10.35 -1.78
CA GLY A 62 13.64 -11.01 -0.90
C GLY A 62 12.28 -10.33 -0.97
N ILE A 63 11.22 -11.13 -0.88
CA ILE A 63 9.84 -10.69 -1.00
C ILE A 63 9.01 -11.43 0.03
N ASP A 64 8.26 -10.71 0.87
CA ASP A 64 7.16 -11.27 1.65
C ASP A 64 5.88 -10.48 1.33
N MET A 65 4.83 -11.19 0.91
CA MET A 65 3.53 -10.62 0.57
C MET A 65 2.43 -11.44 1.23
N GLY A 66 1.32 -10.78 1.56
CA GLY A 66 0.16 -11.45 2.14
C GLY A 66 -1.02 -10.50 2.26
N ALA A 67 -2.18 -11.07 2.58
CA ALA A 67 -3.41 -10.34 2.83
C ALA A 67 -4.13 -10.94 4.03
N ASP A 68 -4.74 -10.07 4.83
CA ASP A 68 -5.67 -10.45 5.90
C ASP A 68 -6.94 -9.61 5.70
N GLY A 69 -8.01 -10.26 5.23
CA GLY A 69 -9.27 -9.60 4.94
C GLY A 69 -10.13 -9.31 6.17
N THR A 70 -9.78 -9.85 7.34
CA THR A 70 -10.59 -9.73 8.56
C THR A 70 -10.69 -8.27 9.05
N GLY A 71 -9.67 -7.46 8.77
CA GLY A 71 -9.62 -6.02 9.10
C GLY A 71 -10.30 -5.10 8.07
N GLY A 72 -10.95 -5.62 7.03
CA GLY A 72 -11.54 -4.81 5.96
C GLY A 72 -12.45 -3.66 6.44
N PRO A 73 -13.34 -3.85 7.44
CA PRO A 73 -14.17 -2.78 7.97
C PRO A 73 -13.41 -1.63 8.66
N ALA A 74 -12.16 -1.85 9.08
CA ALA A 74 -11.35 -0.83 9.76
C ALA A 74 -10.83 0.27 8.82
N LEU A 75 -10.81 0.04 7.49
CA LEU A 75 -10.52 1.07 6.50
C LEU A 75 -11.23 0.75 5.20
N CYS A 76 -12.32 1.47 4.91
CA CYS A 76 -13.15 1.17 3.74
C CYS A 76 -13.86 2.41 3.19
N ILE A 77 -14.46 2.25 2.01
CA ILE A 77 -15.50 3.15 1.49
C ILE A 77 -16.79 2.32 1.43
N PRO A 78 -17.74 2.51 2.35
CA PRO A 78 -18.92 1.63 2.46
C PRO A 78 -19.81 1.57 1.21
N ALA A 79 -19.91 2.66 0.44
CA ALA A 79 -20.75 2.77 -0.74
C ALA A 79 -19.97 3.28 -1.97
N GLY A 80 -20.25 2.70 -3.14
CA GLY A 80 -19.56 3.01 -4.40
C GLY A 80 -19.23 1.80 -5.26
N GLY A 81 -19.43 0.59 -4.72
CA GLY A 81 -19.33 -0.68 -5.46
C GLY A 81 -20.69 -1.29 -5.77
N THR A 82 -20.68 -2.57 -6.14
CA THR A 82 -21.92 -3.33 -6.43
C THR A 82 -22.63 -3.82 -5.18
N ALA A 83 -21.91 -4.01 -4.07
CA ALA A 83 -22.51 -4.43 -2.79
C ALA A 83 -23.41 -3.33 -2.20
N VAL A 84 -22.98 -2.08 -2.32
CA VAL A 84 -23.74 -0.89 -1.92
C VAL A 84 -23.55 0.18 -2.99
N VAL A 85 -24.58 0.34 -3.82
CA VAL A 85 -24.58 1.31 -4.92
C VAL A 85 -24.66 2.73 -4.36
N ALA A 86 -23.85 3.62 -4.92
CA ALA A 86 -23.90 5.04 -4.57
C ALA A 86 -25.20 5.70 -5.10
N ASN A 87 -25.81 6.51 -4.26
CA ASN A 87 -26.93 7.41 -4.60
C ASN A 87 -26.87 8.63 -3.67
N ASP A 88 -27.73 9.62 -3.90
CA ASP A 88 -27.73 10.89 -3.16
C ASP A 88 -27.87 10.67 -1.65
N GLN A 89 -28.75 9.76 -1.22
CA GLN A 89 -28.90 9.41 0.20
C GLN A 89 -27.59 8.86 0.80
N ARG A 90 -26.87 7.98 0.09
CA ARG A 90 -25.59 7.43 0.60
C ARG A 90 -24.46 8.45 0.63
N VAL A 91 -24.53 9.48 -0.23
CA VAL A 91 -23.62 10.63 -0.17
C VAL A 91 -23.92 11.47 1.07
N GLU A 92 -25.19 11.77 1.33
CA GLU A 92 -25.64 12.53 2.51
C GLU A 92 -25.29 11.81 3.82
N GLU A 93 -25.42 10.48 3.86
CA GLU A 93 -25.01 9.63 4.99
C GLU A 93 -23.48 9.52 5.13
N GLY A 94 -22.71 10.06 4.18
CA GLY A 94 -21.25 10.02 4.18
C GLY A 94 -20.63 8.66 3.85
N LEU A 95 -21.42 7.70 3.36
CA LEU A 95 -20.98 6.33 3.08
C LEU A 95 -20.12 6.21 1.82
N THR A 96 -20.06 7.26 1.00
CA THR A 96 -19.22 7.31 -0.22
C THR A 96 -17.83 7.90 0.02
N PHE A 97 -17.50 8.24 1.28
CA PHE A 97 -16.20 8.71 1.72
C PHE A 97 -15.40 7.59 2.40
N ILE A 98 -14.14 7.86 2.72
CA ILE A 98 -13.28 6.97 3.50
C ILE A 98 -13.75 6.94 4.96
N HIS A 99 -13.92 5.72 5.48
CA HIS A 99 -14.18 5.42 6.89
C HIS A 99 -12.97 4.69 7.46
N MET A 100 -12.51 5.10 8.63
CA MET A 100 -11.29 4.54 9.23
C MET A 100 -11.40 4.39 10.75
N ASP A 101 -11.12 3.19 11.24
CA ASP A 101 -10.74 2.91 12.63
C ASP A 101 -9.21 2.99 12.74
N GLY A 102 -8.72 4.19 13.06
CA GLY A 102 -7.28 4.48 13.13
C GLY A 102 -6.50 3.54 14.08
N PRO A 103 -6.96 3.28 15.32
CA PRO A 103 -6.32 2.32 16.22
C PRO A 103 -6.16 0.91 15.64
N GLU A 104 -7.19 0.36 15.00
CA GLU A 104 -7.10 -0.98 14.41
C GLU A 104 -6.17 -1.02 13.20
N VAL A 105 -6.25 -0.02 12.32
CA VAL A 105 -5.32 0.13 11.18
C VAL A 105 -3.88 0.25 11.65
N TYR A 106 -3.62 1.04 12.69
CA TYR A 106 -2.28 1.22 13.25
C TYR A 106 -1.69 -0.09 13.79
N LYS A 107 -2.45 -0.81 14.62
CA LYS A 107 -2.01 -2.10 15.18
C LYS A 107 -1.68 -3.10 14.08
N PHE A 108 -2.52 -3.17 13.06
CA PHE A 108 -2.30 -4.04 11.91
C PHE A 108 -1.04 -3.64 11.13
N ALA A 109 -0.86 -2.35 10.83
CA ALA A 109 0.26 -1.83 10.05
C ALA A 109 1.61 -2.12 10.72
N VAL A 110 1.77 -1.75 12.01
CA VAL A 110 3.04 -1.92 12.74
C VAL A 110 3.41 -3.40 12.86
N LYS A 111 2.45 -4.26 13.24
CA LYS A 111 2.66 -5.70 13.36
C LYS A 111 3.05 -6.34 12.03
N THR A 112 2.32 -6.02 10.96
CA THR A 112 2.53 -6.61 9.64
C THR A 112 3.83 -6.13 9.02
N MET A 113 4.13 -4.83 9.11
CA MET A 113 5.34 -4.24 8.55
C MET A 113 6.61 -4.82 9.19
N GLY A 114 6.68 -4.87 10.53
CA GLY A 114 7.83 -5.45 11.22
C GLY A 114 8.07 -6.91 10.82
N ARG A 115 7.00 -7.73 10.78
CA ARG A 115 7.08 -9.12 10.36
C ARG A 115 7.54 -9.27 8.90
N THR A 116 6.99 -8.49 7.99
CA THR A 116 7.26 -8.60 6.55
C THR A 116 8.66 -8.10 6.19
N VAL A 117 9.18 -7.10 6.90
CA VAL A 117 10.60 -6.67 6.76
C VAL A 117 11.53 -7.81 7.15
N LEU A 118 11.37 -8.39 8.34
CA LEU A 118 12.23 -9.48 8.81
C LEU A 118 12.18 -10.71 7.89
N LYS A 119 10.99 -11.10 7.42
CA LYS A 119 10.84 -12.21 6.46
C LYS A 119 11.45 -11.91 5.09
N SER A 120 11.39 -10.66 4.64
CA SER A 120 12.01 -10.27 3.37
C SER A 120 13.53 -10.33 3.46
N LEU A 121 14.09 -9.91 4.60
CA LEU A 121 15.52 -10.02 4.90
C LEU A 121 15.99 -11.48 5.00
N GLU A 122 15.25 -12.33 5.72
CA GLU A 122 15.51 -13.77 5.79
C GLU A 122 15.56 -14.40 4.39
N ARG A 123 14.59 -14.08 3.53
CA ARG A 123 14.56 -14.57 2.13
C ARG A 123 15.69 -14.03 1.27
N ALA A 124 16.16 -12.83 1.58
CA ALA A 124 17.31 -12.22 0.93
C ALA A 124 18.66 -12.76 1.44
N GLY A 125 18.66 -13.53 2.54
CA GLY A 125 19.88 -13.94 3.24
C GLY A 125 20.66 -12.75 3.81
N MET A 126 19.95 -11.70 4.26
CA MET A 126 20.53 -10.45 4.74
C MET A 126 20.17 -10.20 6.20
N GLU A 127 21.08 -9.56 6.92
CA GLU A 127 20.89 -9.06 8.27
C GLU A 127 20.37 -7.61 8.26
N LEU A 128 19.70 -7.21 9.35
CA LEU A 128 19.09 -5.87 9.45
C LEU A 128 20.11 -4.73 9.35
N ASN A 129 21.32 -4.93 9.85
CA ASN A 129 22.39 -3.93 9.82
C ASN A 129 23.05 -3.76 8.45
N GLU A 130 22.70 -4.60 7.47
CA GLU A 130 23.12 -4.47 6.06
C GLU A 130 22.17 -3.57 5.26
N LEU A 131 21.07 -3.08 5.86
CA LEU A 131 20.17 -2.13 5.21
C LEU A 131 20.66 -0.70 5.36
N ASP A 132 20.97 -0.06 4.23
CA ASP A 132 21.28 1.37 4.17
C ASP A 132 20.03 2.24 4.38
N TYR A 133 18.89 1.81 3.83
CA TYR A 133 17.64 2.58 3.83
C TYR A 133 16.43 1.69 4.08
N PHE A 134 15.49 2.23 4.86
CA PHE A 134 14.14 1.69 5.02
C PHE A 134 13.13 2.66 4.41
N ILE A 135 12.36 2.18 3.42
CA ILE A 135 11.39 3.00 2.67
C ILE A 135 9.97 2.41 2.89
N PRO A 136 9.29 2.77 3.99
CA PRO A 136 7.94 2.28 4.27
C PRO A 136 6.87 3.03 3.49
N HIS A 137 5.66 2.46 3.42
CA HIS A 137 4.49 3.25 3.09
C HIS A 137 4.22 4.29 4.19
N GLN A 138 4.10 5.55 3.81
CA GLN A 138 4.00 6.68 4.75
C GLN A 138 2.54 7.02 5.08
N ALA A 139 1.85 6.16 5.82
CA ALA A 139 0.46 6.40 6.22
C ALA A 139 0.33 7.40 7.39
N ASN A 140 1.26 7.37 8.34
CA ASN A 140 1.32 8.27 9.48
C ASN A 140 2.74 8.29 10.05
N ILE A 141 3.22 9.43 10.56
CA ILE A 141 4.55 9.54 11.17
C ILE A 141 4.75 8.56 12.33
N ARG A 142 3.69 8.25 13.10
CA ARG A 142 3.75 7.27 14.20
C ARG A 142 4.01 5.83 13.76
N ILE A 143 3.82 5.51 12.49
CA ILE A 143 4.14 4.19 11.92
C ILE A 143 5.63 4.12 11.54
N ILE A 144 6.23 5.27 11.26
CA ILE A 144 7.61 5.40 10.80
C ILE A 144 8.57 5.53 11.99
N ASP A 145 8.19 6.32 13.00
CA ASP A 145 8.91 6.52 14.26
C ASP A 145 8.82 5.29 15.19
#